data_AF-A0A660Z532-F1
#
_entry.id   AF-A0A660Z532-F1
#
_cell.length_a   1.000
_cell.length_b   1.000
_cell.length_c   1.000
_cell.angle_alpha   90.00
_cell.angle_beta   90.00
_cell.angle_gamma   90.00
#
_symmetry.space_group_name_H-M   'P 1'
#
loop_
_entity.id
_entity.type
_entity.pdbx_description
1 polymer ?
#
loop_
_entity_poly.entity_id
_entity_poly.type
_entity_poly.pdbx_seq_one_letter_code
_entity_poly.pdbx_strand_id
1 'polypeptide(L)'
;MAVERTDYRKFLDPRVVSELKDLNLRARLIVEGFLIGLHRSPFHGFSVEFKEHRAYNPGDEIRWIDWKVYARTNRFYVRKFEEETNLKAYILFDVSKSMDFPEKGVSKFEYARSLAAALSYLFFFQKDAVGLLAFSDRLHTFVPPSASKANLHRILIELTKLMPQGTTAPWKVFAELAERMKKRGLVILISDLYMEGERILKAMRNFRYRQHEVLVFQVLSPEDMNLPGFPVLLRDLETREEVSYDPDSMRAAYRKKLSDFVEGMKKELRKDRIDFELLTTDLGFERALYFYLKKREKLF
;
A
#
# COMPACT_ATOMS: atom_id res chain seq x y z
N MET A 1 -18.70 23.98 -25.54
CA MET A 1 -17.74 24.16 -24.43
C MET A 1 -17.11 22.81 -24.14
N ALA A 2 -15.85 22.62 -24.54
CA ALA A 2 -15.13 21.40 -24.23
C ALA A 2 -14.90 21.35 -22.72
N VAL A 3 -15.43 20.32 -22.05
CA VAL A 3 -15.06 20.02 -20.67
C VAL A 3 -13.57 19.73 -20.69
N GLU A 4 -12.75 20.60 -20.09
CA GLU A 4 -11.34 20.31 -19.86
C GLU A 4 -11.26 18.95 -19.16
N ARG A 5 -10.73 17.94 -19.86
CA ARG A 5 -10.45 16.65 -19.26
C ARG A 5 -9.35 16.89 -18.23
N THR A 6 -9.73 16.97 -16.95
CA THR A 6 -8.78 17.01 -15.84
C THR A 6 -7.81 15.84 -16.00
N ASP A 7 -6.52 16.12 -16.17
CA ASP A 7 -5.51 15.08 -16.23
C ASP A 7 -5.27 14.53 -14.83
N TYR A 8 -5.92 13.41 -14.51
CA TYR A 8 -5.83 12.77 -13.21
C TYR A 8 -4.45 12.13 -12.94
N ARG A 9 -3.59 11.97 -13.96
CA ARG A 9 -2.26 11.32 -13.81
C ARG A 9 -1.30 12.14 -12.95
N LYS A 10 -1.46 13.47 -12.92
CA LYS A 10 -0.65 14.33 -12.06
C LYS A 10 -0.81 13.99 -10.57
N PHE A 11 -1.94 13.42 -10.18
CA PHE A 11 -2.20 13.00 -8.80
C PHE A 11 -1.61 11.63 -8.47
N LEU A 12 -0.83 11.04 -9.38
CA LEU A 12 0.03 9.91 -9.07
C LEU A 12 1.41 10.38 -8.56
N ASP A 13 1.82 11.62 -8.87
CA ASP A 13 3.05 12.22 -8.34
C ASP A 13 2.87 12.56 -6.85
N PRO A 14 3.71 11.99 -5.96
CA PRO A 14 3.63 12.23 -4.53
C PRO A 14 3.73 13.71 -4.15
N ARG A 15 4.49 14.51 -4.90
CA ARG A 15 4.66 15.94 -4.64
C ARG A 15 3.34 16.69 -4.82
N VAL A 16 2.65 16.43 -5.92
CA VAL A 16 1.34 17.07 -6.22
C VAL A 16 0.29 16.67 -5.18
N VAL A 17 0.26 15.40 -4.79
CA VAL A 17 -0.70 14.90 -3.79
C VAL A 17 -0.42 15.48 -2.41
N SER A 18 0.85 15.63 -2.04
CA SER A 18 1.25 16.14 -0.73
C SER A 18 0.77 17.56 -0.45
N GLU A 19 0.49 18.36 -1.49
CA GLU A 19 -0.04 19.72 -1.38
C GLU A 19 -1.54 19.76 -1.01
N LEU A 20 -2.29 18.69 -1.31
CA LEU A 20 -3.73 18.63 -1.03
C LEU A 20 -3.96 18.37 0.46
N LYS A 21 -4.69 19.21 1.19
CA LYS A 21 -4.87 18.96 2.64
C LYS A 21 -5.83 17.81 2.98
N ASP A 22 -6.80 17.54 2.11
CA ASP A 22 -7.83 16.53 2.35
C ASP A 22 -7.36 15.14 1.90
N LEU A 23 -7.17 14.23 2.86
CA LEU A 23 -6.73 12.86 2.62
C LEU A 23 -7.75 12.01 1.84
N ASN A 24 -9.05 12.30 1.98
CA ASN A 24 -10.08 11.63 1.21
C ASN A 24 -9.97 11.99 -0.28
N LEU A 25 -9.74 13.28 -0.56
CA LEU A 25 -9.51 13.75 -1.92
C LEU A 25 -8.21 13.16 -2.51
N ARG A 26 -7.11 13.15 -1.73
CA ARG A 26 -5.84 12.49 -2.13
C ARG A 26 -6.09 11.04 -2.57
N ALA A 27 -6.68 10.24 -1.67
CA ALA A 27 -6.91 8.82 -1.89
C ALA A 27 -7.74 8.56 -3.15
N ARG A 28 -8.83 9.32 -3.30
CA ARG A 28 -9.72 9.22 -4.46
C ARG A 28 -8.99 9.56 -5.76
N LEU A 29 -8.24 10.66 -5.80
CA LEU A 29 -7.55 11.11 -7.02
C LEU A 29 -6.42 10.17 -7.44
N ILE A 30 -5.67 9.62 -6.47
CA ILE A 30 -4.65 8.59 -6.74
C ILE A 30 -5.31 7.37 -7.39
N VAL A 31 -6.39 6.85 -6.82
CA VAL A 31 -7.04 5.63 -7.32
C VAL A 31 -7.73 5.87 -8.66
N GLU A 32 -8.48 6.96 -8.82
CA GLU A 32 -9.13 7.30 -10.10
C GLU A 32 -8.08 7.54 -11.19
N GLY A 33 -7.01 8.28 -10.91
CA GLY A 33 -5.90 8.52 -11.84
C GLY A 33 -5.19 7.24 -12.25
N PHE A 34 -4.99 6.33 -11.31
CA PHE A 34 -4.40 5.02 -11.56
C PHE A 34 -5.30 4.13 -12.43
N LEU A 35 -6.59 4.01 -12.10
CA LEU A 35 -7.56 3.21 -12.87
C LEU A 35 -7.69 3.74 -14.31
N ILE A 36 -7.76 5.05 -14.50
CA ILE A 36 -7.76 5.67 -15.84
C ILE A 36 -6.45 5.37 -16.58
N GLY A 37 -5.31 5.38 -15.87
CA GLY A 37 -4.00 5.04 -16.42
C GLY A 37 -3.90 3.59 -16.91
N LEU A 38 -4.47 2.65 -16.17
CA LEU A 38 -4.50 1.23 -16.54
C LEU A 38 -5.17 1.00 -17.90
N HIS A 39 -6.29 1.68 -18.17
CA HIS A 39 -7.01 1.57 -19.45
C HIS A 39 -6.24 2.10 -20.68
N ARG A 40 -5.14 2.84 -20.50
CA ARG A 40 -4.35 3.44 -21.60
C ARG A 40 -2.88 3.03 -21.60
N SER A 41 -2.49 2.08 -20.76
CA SER A 41 -1.11 1.63 -20.62
C SER A 41 -0.68 0.75 -21.81
N PRO A 42 0.56 0.88 -22.35
CA PRO A 42 1.12 -0.05 -23.32
C PRO A 42 1.41 -1.44 -22.72
N PHE A 43 1.40 -1.58 -21.39
CA PHE A 43 1.48 -2.86 -20.69
C PHE A 43 0.08 -3.52 -20.70
N HIS A 44 -0.23 -4.21 -21.80
CA HIS A 44 -1.42 -5.05 -21.96
C HIS A 44 -1.53 -6.06 -20.80
N GLY A 45 -2.57 -5.93 -19.99
CA GLY A 45 -2.88 -6.90 -18.93
C GLY A 45 -3.93 -6.39 -17.95
N PHE A 46 -4.00 -5.07 -17.74
CA PHE A 46 -5.04 -4.44 -16.94
C PHE A 46 -6.14 -3.84 -17.81
N SER A 47 -6.85 -4.69 -18.56
CA SER A 47 -8.26 -4.40 -18.73
C SER A 47 -8.86 -4.59 -17.35
N VAL A 48 -9.16 -3.49 -16.64
CA VAL A 48 -10.38 -3.50 -15.83
C VAL A 48 -11.45 -3.77 -16.87
N GLU A 49 -11.73 -5.05 -17.13
CA GLU A 49 -12.84 -5.42 -17.99
C GLU A 49 -14.04 -4.79 -17.32
N PHE A 50 -14.46 -3.68 -17.90
CA PHE A 50 -15.79 -3.17 -17.74
C PHE A 50 -16.69 -4.36 -18.03
N LYS A 51 -17.39 -4.80 -17.00
CA LYS A 51 -18.36 -5.90 -17.03
C LYS A 51 -19.38 -5.63 -18.12
N GLU A 52 -19.09 -6.08 -19.32
CA GLU A 52 -20.10 -6.13 -20.36
C GLU A 52 -21.00 -7.33 -20.08
N HIS A 53 -22.29 -7.08 -20.21
CA HIS A 53 -23.26 -8.12 -20.48
C HIS A 53 -22.70 -9.01 -21.59
N ARG A 54 -22.37 -10.26 -21.26
CA ARG A 54 -21.92 -11.22 -22.28
C ARG A 54 -23.15 -11.76 -22.98
N ALA A 55 -23.12 -11.82 -24.31
CA ALA A 55 -24.14 -12.55 -25.05
C ALA A 55 -24.22 -13.99 -24.53
N TYR A 56 -25.44 -14.45 -24.28
CA TYR A 56 -25.70 -15.82 -23.87
C TYR A 56 -25.16 -16.79 -24.92
N ASN A 57 -24.42 -17.81 -24.47
CA ASN A 57 -24.03 -18.93 -25.30
C ASN A 57 -24.76 -20.20 -24.85
N PRO A 58 -25.09 -21.12 -25.78
CA PRO A 58 -25.62 -22.43 -25.41
C PRO A 58 -24.70 -23.14 -24.42
N GLY A 59 -25.23 -23.44 -23.23
CA GLY A 59 -24.47 -24.00 -22.10
C GLY A 59 -24.38 -23.08 -20.88
N ASP A 60 -24.67 -21.78 -21.03
CA ASP A 60 -24.81 -20.87 -19.90
C ASP A 60 -26.07 -21.20 -19.08
N GLU A 61 -25.99 -21.11 -17.75
CA GLU A 61 -27.17 -21.33 -16.91
C GLU A 61 -28.21 -20.20 -17.11
N ILE A 62 -29.44 -20.59 -17.44
CA ILE A 62 -30.58 -19.69 -17.72
C ILE A 62 -30.89 -18.76 -16.54
N ARG A 63 -30.60 -19.17 -15.30
CA ARG A 63 -30.82 -18.37 -14.09
C ARG A 63 -30.06 -17.04 -14.10
N TRP A 64 -28.93 -16.99 -14.82
CA TRP A 64 -28.08 -15.82 -14.88
C TRP A 64 -28.46 -14.84 -15.99
N ILE A 65 -29.50 -15.12 -16.78
CA ILE A 65 -29.99 -14.21 -17.83
C ILE A 65 -30.53 -12.92 -17.21
N ASP A 66 -30.09 -11.77 -17.74
CA ASP A 66 -30.65 -10.47 -17.36
C ASP A 66 -31.96 -10.20 -18.11
N TRP A 67 -33.07 -10.62 -17.52
CA TRP A 67 -34.41 -10.42 -18.08
C TRP A 67 -34.76 -8.94 -18.32
N LYS A 68 -34.15 -7.99 -17.60
CA LYS A 68 -34.38 -6.55 -17.83
C LYS A 68 -33.70 -6.06 -19.11
N VAL A 69 -32.51 -6.57 -19.42
CA VAL A 69 -31.83 -6.26 -20.69
C VAL A 69 -32.53 -6.95 -21.84
N TYR A 70 -32.96 -8.19 -21.66
CA TYR A 70 -33.78 -8.90 -22.64
C TYR A 70 -35.05 -8.11 -22.99
N ALA A 71 -35.79 -7.62 -22.00
CA ALA A 71 -37.01 -6.84 -22.23
C ALA A 71 -36.80 -5.54 -23.04
N ARG A 72 -35.57 -5.00 -23.07
CA ARG A 72 -35.24 -3.76 -23.80
C ARG A 72 -34.60 -4.01 -25.16
N THR A 73 -33.86 -5.11 -25.31
CA THR A 73 -32.98 -5.35 -26.46
C THR A 73 -33.36 -6.57 -27.28
N ASN A 74 -34.28 -7.40 -26.75
CA ASN A 74 -34.67 -8.71 -27.29
C ASN A 74 -33.47 -9.64 -27.55
N ARG A 75 -32.39 -9.46 -26.78
CA ARG A 75 -31.15 -10.23 -26.85
C ARG A 75 -30.85 -10.83 -25.48
N PHE A 76 -30.43 -12.10 -25.49
CA PHE A 76 -30.06 -12.80 -24.27
C PHE A 76 -28.66 -12.40 -23.83
N TYR A 77 -28.59 -11.86 -22.63
CA TYR A 77 -27.35 -11.49 -21.98
C TYR A 77 -27.27 -12.15 -20.62
N VAL A 78 -26.10 -12.68 -20.28
CA VAL A 78 -25.84 -13.34 -19.00
C VAL A 78 -25.14 -12.34 -18.07
N ARG A 79 -25.66 -12.24 -16.84
CA ARG A 79 -25.04 -11.50 -15.74
C ARG A 79 -23.80 -12.25 -15.28
N LYS A 80 -22.61 -11.70 -15.52
CA LYS A 80 -21.42 -12.08 -14.77
C LYS A 80 -21.57 -11.51 -13.36
N PHE A 81 -21.74 -12.39 -12.37
CA PHE A 81 -21.72 -11.99 -10.97
C PHE A 81 -20.30 -11.50 -10.64
N GLU A 82 -20.20 -10.40 -9.90
CA GLU A 82 -18.96 -10.14 -9.15
C GLU A 82 -18.81 -11.34 -8.23
N GLU A 83 -17.74 -12.12 -8.35
CA GLU A 83 -17.29 -12.84 -7.17
C GLU A 83 -16.99 -11.75 -6.14
N GLU A 84 -17.86 -11.62 -5.14
CA GLU A 84 -17.55 -10.83 -3.97
C GLU A 84 -16.30 -11.46 -3.36
N THR A 85 -15.17 -10.77 -3.52
CA THR A 85 -13.96 -11.15 -2.82
C THR A 85 -14.26 -11.00 -1.34
N ASN A 86 -14.28 -12.12 -0.60
CA ASN A 86 -14.37 -12.10 0.86
C ASN A 86 -13.05 -11.59 1.51
N LEU A 87 -12.30 -10.74 0.81
CA LEU A 87 -10.99 -10.27 1.21
C LEU A 87 -11.14 -9.32 2.40
N LYS A 88 -10.28 -9.55 3.39
CA LYS A 88 -10.09 -8.66 4.54
C LYS A 88 -8.67 -8.15 4.53
N ALA A 89 -8.50 -6.88 4.22
CA ALA A 89 -7.22 -6.19 4.25
C ALA A 89 -6.99 -5.56 5.64
N TYR A 90 -5.76 -5.70 6.13
CA TYR A 90 -5.26 -5.12 7.35
C TYR A 90 -4.02 -4.30 7.00
N ILE A 91 -4.15 -2.97 7.01
CA ILE A 91 -3.04 -2.07 6.74
C ILE A 91 -2.32 -1.79 8.05
N LEU A 92 -1.09 -2.29 8.17
CA LEU A 92 -0.15 -2.04 9.25
C LEU A 92 0.70 -0.85 8.82
N PHE A 93 0.46 0.29 9.44
CA PHE A 93 1.09 1.57 9.12
C PHE A 93 2.09 1.95 10.22
N ASP A 94 3.37 2.02 9.84
CA ASP A 94 4.44 2.44 10.74
C ASP A 94 4.43 3.97 10.91
N VAL A 95 4.37 4.41 12.17
CA VAL A 95 4.39 5.81 12.56
C VAL A 95 5.63 6.15 13.39
N SER A 96 6.68 5.32 13.37
CA SER A 96 7.96 5.61 14.03
C SER A 96 8.54 6.96 13.59
N LYS A 97 9.42 7.54 14.42
CA LYS A 97 10.14 8.77 14.06
C LYS A 97 11.05 8.59 12.84
N SER A 98 11.57 7.39 12.58
CA SER A 98 12.37 7.11 11.38
C SER A 98 11.61 7.39 10.08
N MET A 99 10.27 7.33 10.10
CA MET A 99 9.41 7.66 8.96
C MET A 99 9.34 9.17 8.68
N ASP A 100 9.74 10.04 9.62
CA ASP A 100 9.72 11.51 9.46
C ASP A 100 10.96 12.04 8.72
N PHE A 101 11.31 11.39 7.61
CA PHE A 101 12.47 11.72 6.80
C PHE A 101 12.13 11.62 5.30
N PRO A 102 12.66 12.50 4.43
CA PRO A 102 13.46 13.68 4.74
C PRO A 102 12.63 14.82 5.35
N GLU A 103 13.30 15.77 6.00
CA GLU A 103 12.67 16.99 6.54
C GLU A 103 12.14 17.91 5.43
N LYS A 104 12.81 17.92 4.27
CA LYS A 104 12.41 18.71 3.11
C LYS A 104 11.85 17.81 2.02
N GLY A 105 10.69 18.17 1.49
CA GLY A 105 9.99 17.39 0.47
C GLY A 105 8.96 16.44 1.08
N VAL A 106 8.69 15.34 0.39
CA VAL A 106 7.72 14.34 0.85
C VAL A 106 8.43 13.34 1.76
N SER A 107 8.11 13.37 3.06
CA SER A 107 8.63 12.39 4.01
C SER A 107 8.10 10.99 3.74
N LYS A 108 8.81 9.95 4.19
CA LYS A 108 8.38 8.55 4.13
C LYS A 108 7.00 8.39 4.79
N PHE A 109 6.76 9.08 5.91
CA PHE A 109 5.47 9.10 6.60
C PHE A 109 4.37 9.68 5.71
N GLU A 110 4.57 10.84 5.09
CA GLU A 110 3.56 11.47 4.23
C GLU A 110 3.23 10.63 2.99
N TYR A 111 4.26 10.04 2.39
CA TYR A 111 4.12 9.10 1.29
C TYR A 111 3.31 7.87 1.73
N ALA A 112 3.74 7.21 2.81
CA ALA A 112 3.12 6.02 3.34
C ALA A 112 1.68 6.25 3.82
N ARG A 113 1.39 7.42 4.41
CA ARG A 113 0.03 7.86 4.79
C ARG A 113 -0.88 7.99 3.58
N SER A 114 -0.38 8.61 2.51
CA SER A 114 -1.13 8.79 1.27
C SER A 114 -1.34 7.46 0.54
N LEU A 115 -0.34 6.57 0.57
CA LEU A 115 -0.44 5.20 0.06
C LEU A 115 -1.46 4.37 0.85
N ALA A 116 -1.42 4.41 2.19
CA ALA A 116 -2.38 3.72 3.06
C ALA A 116 -3.83 4.20 2.79
N ALA A 117 -4.01 5.51 2.61
CA ALA A 117 -5.30 6.09 2.25
C ALA A 117 -5.78 5.64 0.86
N ALA A 118 -4.90 5.65 -0.14
CA ALA A 118 -5.20 5.19 -1.49
C ALA A 118 -5.56 3.69 -1.53
N LEU A 119 -4.78 2.84 -0.84
CA LEU A 119 -5.10 1.42 -0.71
C LEU A 119 -6.45 1.22 0.00
N SER A 120 -6.72 1.94 1.08
CA SER A 120 -8.01 1.87 1.78
C SER A 120 -9.19 2.22 0.87
N TYR A 121 -9.03 3.28 0.06
CA TYR A 121 -10.02 3.67 -0.93
C TYR A 121 -10.17 2.61 -2.03
N LEU A 122 -9.07 2.03 -2.51
CA LEU A 122 -9.08 0.97 -3.52
C LEU A 122 -9.83 -0.28 -3.02
N PHE A 123 -9.54 -0.75 -1.81
CA PHE A 123 -10.27 -1.89 -1.21
C PHE A 123 -11.76 -1.58 -1.07
N PHE A 124 -12.11 -0.40 -0.56
CA PHE A 124 -13.51 0.02 -0.48
C PHE A 124 -14.18 0.07 -1.85
N PHE A 125 -13.50 0.60 -2.87
CA PHE A 125 -13.99 0.65 -4.24
C PHE A 125 -14.23 -0.75 -4.83
N GLN A 126 -13.37 -1.70 -4.47
CA GLN A 126 -13.50 -3.13 -4.81
C GLN A 126 -14.51 -3.88 -3.91
N LYS A 127 -15.20 -3.19 -2.99
CA LYS A 127 -16.12 -3.75 -1.99
C LYS A 127 -15.46 -4.73 -0.99
N ASP A 128 -14.14 -4.68 -0.86
CA ASP A 128 -13.39 -5.44 0.12
C ASP A 128 -13.42 -4.77 1.51
N ALA A 129 -13.32 -5.58 2.56
CA ALA A 129 -13.21 -5.05 3.91
C ALA A 129 -11.77 -4.60 4.18
N VAL A 130 -11.58 -3.36 4.64
CA VAL A 130 -10.26 -2.82 5.00
C VAL A 130 -10.25 -2.29 6.42
N GLY A 131 -9.17 -2.58 7.15
CA GLY A 131 -8.88 -2.05 8.49
C GLY A 131 -7.51 -1.38 8.54
N LEU A 132 -7.31 -0.56 9.57
CA LEU A 132 -6.07 0.20 9.80
C LEU A 132 -5.51 -0.12 11.18
N LEU A 133 -4.20 -0.33 11.24
CA LEU A 133 -3.43 -0.55 12.44
C LEU A 133 -2.20 0.35 12.40
N ALA A 134 -2.16 1.39 13.21
CA ALA A 134 -1.02 2.31 13.26
C ALA A 134 -0.15 2.00 14.49
N PHE A 135 1.16 1.86 14.29
CA PHE A 135 2.06 1.39 15.35
C PHE A 135 3.44 2.06 15.30
N SER A 136 4.15 1.99 16.43
CA SER A 136 5.60 2.27 16.53
C SER A 136 6.17 1.29 17.57
N ASP A 137 6.57 1.76 18.76
CA ASP A 137 6.90 0.92 19.92
C ASP A 137 5.64 0.32 20.60
N ARG A 138 4.48 0.94 20.33
CA ARG A 138 3.16 0.52 20.80
C ARG A 138 2.09 0.64 19.71
N LEU A 139 0.92 0.08 19.96
CA LEU A 139 -0.26 0.25 19.13
C LEU A 139 -0.91 1.61 19.43
N HIS A 140 -1.06 2.45 18.41
CA HIS A 140 -1.70 3.78 18.55
C HIS A 140 -3.14 3.80 18.06
N THR A 141 -3.42 3.11 16.95
CA THR A 141 -4.75 3.07 16.35
C THR A 141 -5.10 1.65 15.93
N PHE A 142 -6.35 1.25 16.18
CA PHE A 142 -6.93 0.02 15.65
C PHE A 142 -8.34 0.29 15.12
N VAL A 143 -8.50 0.16 13.81
CA VAL A 143 -9.80 0.18 13.12
C VAL A 143 -10.01 -1.21 12.51
N PRO A 144 -11.02 -1.99 12.99
CA PRO A 144 -11.26 -3.33 12.47
C PRO A 144 -11.72 -3.30 11.00
N PRO A 145 -11.44 -4.35 10.20
CA PRO A 145 -11.84 -4.35 8.80
C PRO A 145 -13.34 -4.36 8.58
N SER A 146 -13.81 -3.46 7.73
CA SER A 146 -15.20 -3.39 7.27
C SER A 146 -15.25 -2.76 5.87
N ALA A 147 -16.18 -3.24 5.04
CA ALA A 147 -16.41 -2.73 3.69
C ALA A 147 -17.36 -1.51 3.66
N SER A 148 -17.70 -0.94 4.84
CA SER A 148 -18.63 0.18 4.91
C SER A 148 -17.96 1.53 4.63
N LYS A 149 -18.71 2.44 3.99
CA LYS A 149 -18.26 3.82 3.74
C LYS A 149 -17.90 4.55 5.05
N ALA A 150 -18.65 4.28 6.12
CA ALA A 150 -18.36 4.84 7.45
C ALA A 150 -16.99 4.38 7.97
N ASN A 151 -16.60 3.12 7.71
CA ASN A 151 -15.31 2.61 8.12
C ASN A 151 -14.16 3.22 7.30
N LEU A 152 -14.31 3.36 5.99
CA LEU A 152 -13.35 4.09 5.15
C LEU A 152 -13.16 5.52 5.69
N HIS A 153 -14.24 6.24 5.95
CA HIS A 153 -14.17 7.60 6.49
C HIS A 153 -13.45 7.64 7.85
N ARG A 154 -13.73 6.67 8.73
CA ARG A 154 -13.02 6.53 10.01
C ARG A 154 -11.51 6.32 9.80
N ILE A 155 -11.10 5.44 8.88
CA ILE A 155 -9.69 5.21 8.55
C ILE A 155 -9.02 6.51 8.10
N LEU A 156 -9.64 7.25 7.19
CA LEU A 156 -9.09 8.51 6.67
C LEU A 156 -8.96 9.59 7.75
N ILE A 157 -9.94 9.69 8.65
CA ILE A 157 -9.86 10.59 9.82
C ILE A 157 -8.70 10.19 10.73
N GLU A 158 -8.57 8.90 11.05
CA GLU A 158 -7.51 8.43 11.93
C GLU A 158 -6.12 8.67 11.30
N LEU A 159 -5.94 8.35 10.02
CA LEU A 159 -4.70 8.65 9.29
C LEU A 159 -4.34 10.14 9.33
N THR A 160 -5.34 11.03 9.26
CA THR A 160 -5.12 12.49 9.31
C THR A 160 -4.60 12.96 10.67
N LYS A 161 -4.97 12.28 11.76
CA LYS A 161 -4.54 12.63 13.13
C LYS A 161 -3.16 12.09 13.51
N LEU A 162 -2.69 11.06 12.80
CA LEU A 162 -1.41 10.43 13.10
C LEU A 162 -0.25 11.39 12.80
N MET A 163 0.75 11.34 13.68
CA MET A 163 2.02 12.04 13.56
C MET A 163 3.15 11.04 13.84
N PRO A 164 4.34 11.23 13.23
CA PRO A 164 5.51 10.42 13.56
C PRO A 164 5.87 10.51 15.05
N GLN A 165 5.97 9.36 15.72
CA GLN A 165 6.24 9.25 17.15
C GLN A 165 6.75 7.86 17.53
N GLY A 166 7.35 7.75 18.72
CA GLY A 166 7.89 6.49 19.21
C GLY A 166 9.17 6.05 18.49
N THR A 167 9.56 4.80 18.70
CA THR A 167 10.76 4.16 18.13
C THR A 167 10.38 2.95 17.28
N THR A 168 11.28 2.46 16.44
CA THR A 168 11.09 1.32 15.52
C THR A 168 11.10 -0.04 16.28
N ALA A 169 10.16 -0.25 17.21
CA ALA A 169 10.17 -1.35 18.19
C ALA A 169 8.84 -2.15 18.34
N PRO A 170 8.26 -2.73 17.28
CA PRO A 170 6.85 -3.12 17.25
C PRO A 170 6.59 -4.57 17.69
N TRP A 171 7.57 -5.31 18.20
CA TRP A 171 7.43 -6.77 18.36
C TRP A 171 6.29 -7.17 19.30
N LYS A 172 6.07 -6.41 20.37
CA LYS A 172 4.91 -6.58 21.26
C LYS A 172 3.60 -6.30 20.53
N VAL A 173 3.61 -5.28 19.69
CA VAL A 173 2.47 -4.90 18.86
C VAL A 173 2.12 -6.01 17.89
N PHE A 174 3.07 -6.54 17.11
CA PHE A 174 2.80 -7.59 16.14
C PHE A 174 2.23 -8.87 16.77
N ALA A 175 2.69 -9.24 17.97
CA ALA A 175 2.11 -10.36 18.72
C ALA A 175 0.64 -10.07 19.09
N GLU A 176 0.37 -8.90 19.66
CA GLU A 176 -0.99 -8.45 20.00
C GLU A 176 -1.90 -8.37 18.76
N LEU A 177 -1.37 -7.90 17.63
CA LEU A 177 -2.11 -7.80 16.37
C LEU A 177 -2.48 -9.18 15.84
N ALA A 178 -1.55 -10.13 15.87
CA ALA A 178 -1.81 -11.50 15.44
C ALA A 178 -2.98 -12.13 16.22
N GLU A 179 -3.17 -11.79 17.49
CA GLU A 179 -4.30 -12.25 18.31
C GLU A 179 -5.62 -11.55 17.98
N ARG A 180 -5.59 -10.24 17.68
CA ARG A 180 -6.77 -9.47 17.26
C ARG A 180 -7.28 -9.89 15.88
N MET A 181 -6.40 -10.39 15.02
CA MET A 181 -6.68 -10.80 13.64
C MET A 181 -7.24 -12.24 13.58
N LYS A 182 -8.51 -12.40 13.94
CA LYS A 182 -9.16 -13.73 14.05
C LYS A 182 -9.50 -14.41 12.72
N LYS A 183 -9.57 -13.67 11.61
CA LYS A 183 -9.92 -14.21 10.29
C LYS A 183 -8.75 -14.02 9.33
N ARG A 184 -8.49 -15.02 8.50
CA ARG A 184 -7.52 -14.93 7.40
C ARG A 184 -7.83 -13.71 6.53
N GLY A 185 -6.78 -13.11 5.99
CA GLY A 185 -6.87 -11.89 5.21
C GLY A 185 -5.50 -11.48 4.68
N LEU A 186 -5.47 -10.34 4.02
CA LEU A 186 -4.26 -9.72 3.50
C LEU A 186 -3.71 -8.72 4.52
N VAL A 187 -2.48 -8.93 4.95
CA VAL A 187 -1.70 -8.01 5.79
C VAL A 187 -0.81 -7.19 4.90
N ILE A 188 -0.93 -5.87 4.96
CA ILE A 188 -0.10 -4.94 4.21
C ILE A 188 0.70 -4.13 5.20
N LEU A 189 2.00 -4.37 5.28
CA LEU A 189 2.92 -3.58 6.09
C LEU A 189 3.50 -2.44 5.23
N ILE A 190 3.42 -1.22 5.74
CA ILE A 190 4.05 -0.03 5.14
C ILE A 190 4.98 0.57 6.19
N SER A 191 6.30 0.46 5.97
CA SER A 191 7.36 0.84 6.92
C SER A 191 8.67 1.06 6.17
N ASP A 192 9.64 1.76 6.74
CA ASP A 192 11.01 1.83 6.22
C ASP A 192 11.86 0.60 6.56
N LEU A 193 11.35 -0.26 7.45
CA LEU A 193 11.97 -1.50 7.91
C LEU A 193 13.34 -1.33 8.58
N TYR A 194 13.69 -0.14 9.09
CA TYR A 194 14.95 0.08 9.83
C TYR A 194 14.98 -0.56 11.24
N MET A 195 14.22 -1.64 11.42
CA MET A 195 14.09 -2.42 12.65
C MET A 195 15.06 -3.60 12.67
N GLU A 196 15.17 -4.28 13.82
CA GLU A 196 15.86 -5.57 13.93
C GLU A 196 15.29 -6.61 12.94
N GLY A 197 16.04 -6.89 11.86
CA GLY A 197 15.63 -7.71 10.71
C GLY A 197 15.07 -9.09 11.09
N GLU A 198 15.69 -9.80 12.04
CA GLU A 198 15.21 -11.12 12.45
C GLU A 198 13.83 -11.09 13.12
N ARG A 199 13.56 -10.04 13.93
CA ARG A 199 12.29 -9.93 14.65
C ARG A 199 11.14 -9.64 13.70
N ILE A 200 11.36 -8.77 12.71
CA ILE A 200 10.34 -8.47 11.71
C ILE A 200 10.06 -9.69 10.83
N LEU A 201 11.09 -10.42 10.41
CA LEU A 201 10.93 -11.69 9.68
C LEU A 201 10.11 -12.70 10.49
N LYS A 202 10.40 -12.85 11.79
CA LYS A 202 9.63 -13.72 12.69
C LYS A 202 8.16 -13.29 12.80
N ALA A 203 7.89 -11.99 12.92
CA ALA A 203 6.52 -11.47 12.97
C ALA A 203 5.76 -11.72 11.67
N MET A 204 6.39 -11.46 10.52
CA MET A 204 5.81 -11.70 9.20
C MET A 204 5.54 -13.20 8.97
N ARG A 205 6.45 -14.08 9.41
CA ARG A 205 6.24 -15.55 9.44
C ARG A 205 5.04 -15.95 10.30
N ASN A 206 4.82 -15.32 11.44
CA ASN A 206 3.68 -15.61 12.31
C ASN A 206 2.34 -15.30 11.59
N PHE A 207 2.25 -14.17 10.89
CA PHE A 207 1.07 -13.87 10.06
C PHE A 207 0.87 -14.93 8.98
N ARG A 208 1.93 -15.36 8.29
CA ARG A 208 1.85 -16.44 7.29
C ARG A 208 1.41 -17.78 7.89
N TYR A 209 1.92 -18.15 9.06
CA TYR A 209 1.53 -19.36 9.78
C TYR A 209 0.04 -19.37 10.11
N ARG A 210 -0.53 -18.21 10.46
CA ARG A 210 -1.97 -17.98 10.66
C ARG A 210 -2.77 -17.86 9.36
N GLN A 211 -2.19 -18.25 8.22
CA GLN A 211 -2.79 -18.23 6.89
C GLN A 211 -3.15 -16.83 6.35
N HIS A 212 -2.55 -15.78 6.90
CA HIS A 212 -2.66 -14.46 6.28
C HIS A 212 -1.75 -14.37 5.07
N GLU A 213 -2.22 -13.77 3.98
CA GLU A 213 -1.30 -13.27 2.96
C GLU A 213 -0.57 -12.04 3.50
N VAL A 214 0.72 -11.90 3.17
CA VAL A 214 1.50 -10.77 3.65
C VAL A 214 2.12 -10.06 2.44
N LEU A 215 2.02 -8.74 2.46
CA LEU A 215 2.59 -7.81 1.50
C LEU A 215 3.35 -6.75 2.28
N VAL A 216 4.62 -6.54 1.94
CA VAL A 216 5.47 -5.55 2.59
C VAL A 216 5.86 -4.50 1.56
N PHE A 217 5.52 -3.24 1.85
CA PHE A 217 6.04 -2.08 1.17
C PHE A 217 7.11 -1.45 2.04
N GLN A 218 8.37 -1.59 1.61
CA GLN A 218 9.45 -0.82 2.21
C GLN A 218 9.44 0.58 1.60
N VAL A 219 9.25 1.61 2.41
CA VAL A 219 9.26 2.99 1.95
C VAL A 219 10.56 3.64 2.40
N LEU A 220 11.42 3.95 1.44
CA LEU A 220 12.64 4.73 1.65
C LEU A 220 12.50 6.11 0.99
N SER A 221 13.39 7.02 1.32
CA SER A 221 13.56 8.27 0.56
C SER A 221 14.73 8.17 -0.42
N PRO A 222 14.77 9.00 -1.47
CA PRO A 222 15.97 9.14 -2.31
C PRO A 222 17.23 9.48 -1.49
N GLU A 223 17.07 10.24 -0.42
CA GLU A 223 18.12 10.65 0.52
C GLU A 223 18.64 9.49 1.36
N ASP A 224 17.78 8.50 1.67
CA ASP A 224 18.23 7.21 2.25
C ASP A 224 19.11 6.44 1.26
N MET A 225 18.80 6.48 -0.03
CA MET A 225 19.54 5.71 -1.04
C MET A 225 20.84 6.38 -1.47
N ASN A 226 20.87 7.72 -1.44
CA ASN A 226 21.97 8.53 -1.95
C ASN A 226 22.36 9.59 -0.92
N LEU A 227 23.26 9.22 -0.01
CA LEU A 227 23.87 10.17 0.93
C LEU A 227 24.61 11.31 0.19
N PRO A 228 24.74 12.49 0.84
CA PRO A 228 25.44 13.65 0.29
C PRO A 228 26.85 13.33 -0.22
N GLY A 229 27.30 14.11 -1.22
CA GLY A 229 28.65 14.05 -1.76
C GLY A 229 29.66 14.92 -1.02
N PHE A 230 29.30 15.48 0.14
CA PHE A 230 30.13 16.35 0.95
C PHE A 230 30.07 15.91 2.43
N PRO A 231 31.10 16.18 3.24
CA PRO A 231 31.09 15.83 4.66
C PRO A 231 29.93 16.46 5.40
N VAL A 232 29.21 15.64 6.16
CA VAL A 232 28.06 16.08 6.98
C VAL A 232 28.05 15.33 8.31
N LEU A 233 27.37 15.91 9.29
CA LEU A 233 27.04 15.21 10.52
C LEU A 233 25.66 14.55 10.34
N LEU A 234 25.63 13.22 10.33
CA LEU A 234 24.38 12.46 10.31
C LEU A 234 23.87 12.35 11.74
N ARG A 235 22.60 12.68 11.95
CA ARG A 235 21.93 12.55 13.24
C ARG A 235 20.81 11.53 13.13
N ASP A 236 20.83 10.54 14.00
CA ASP A 236 19.75 9.56 14.09
C ASP A 236 18.46 10.19 14.65
N LEU A 237 17.32 9.94 13.99
CA LEU A 237 16.05 10.55 14.35
C LEU A 237 15.42 9.97 15.63
N GLU A 238 15.84 8.77 16.03
CA GLU A 238 15.28 8.08 17.20
C GLU A 238 16.12 8.31 18.46
N THR A 239 17.43 8.05 18.37
CA THR A 239 18.40 8.10 19.47
C THR A 239 19.06 9.46 19.63
N ARG A 240 19.09 10.28 18.56
CA ARG A 240 19.84 11.54 18.45
C ARG A 240 21.36 11.36 18.46
N GLU A 241 21.87 10.15 18.26
CA GLU A 241 23.30 9.92 18.05
C GLU A 241 23.79 10.62 16.78
N GLU A 242 25.02 11.12 16.82
CA GLU A 242 25.63 11.87 15.73
C GLU A 242 26.85 11.11 15.19
N VAL A 243 26.89 10.92 13.88
CA VAL A 243 27.97 10.24 13.17
C VAL A 243 28.55 11.19 12.14
N SER A 244 29.85 11.46 12.24
CA SER A 244 30.56 12.20 11.20
C SER A 244 30.65 11.33 9.94
N TYR A 245 30.07 11.82 8.86
CA TYR A 245 30.05 11.14 7.57
C TYR A 245 31.05 11.81 6.62
N ASP A 246 32.00 11.01 6.16
CA ASP A 246 32.93 11.36 5.10
C ASP A 246 32.58 10.60 3.80
N PRO A 247 32.16 11.28 2.72
CA PRO A 247 31.71 10.64 1.50
C PRO A 247 32.75 9.72 0.85
N ASP A 248 34.03 10.12 0.88
CA ASP A 248 35.09 9.42 0.16
C ASP A 248 35.35 8.04 0.76
N SER A 249 35.25 7.92 2.09
CA SER A 249 35.44 6.66 2.81
C SER A 249 34.13 5.87 3.02
N MET A 250 32.99 6.54 3.19
CA MET A 250 31.76 5.90 3.69
C MET A 250 30.68 5.66 2.62
N ARG A 251 30.60 6.47 1.56
CA ARG A 251 29.45 6.45 0.63
C ARG A 251 29.26 5.10 -0.07
N ALA A 252 30.34 4.54 -0.58
CA ALA A 252 30.31 3.25 -1.28
C ALA A 252 29.96 2.10 -0.31
N ALA A 253 30.55 2.11 0.89
CA ALA A 253 30.28 1.12 1.92
C ALA A 253 28.83 1.18 2.42
N TYR A 254 28.30 2.39 2.62
CA TYR A 254 26.90 2.60 3.00
C TYR A 254 25.94 2.07 1.93
N ARG A 255 26.14 2.46 0.66
CA ARG A 255 25.28 2.01 -0.45
C ARG A 255 25.29 0.49 -0.57
N LYS A 256 26.45 -0.13 -0.40
CA LYS A 256 26.57 -1.60 -0.39
C LYS A 256 25.79 -2.20 0.78
N LYS A 257 25.99 -1.71 2.02
CA LYS A 257 25.26 -2.20 3.20
C LYS A 257 23.74 -2.08 3.04
N LEU A 258 23.24 -0.96 2.50
CA LEU A 258 21.82 -0.76 2.27
C LEU A 258 21.29 -1.73 1.19
N SER A 259 22.02 -1.90 0.09
CA SER A 259 21.66 -2.87 -0.96
C SER A 259 21.61 -4.30 -0.40
N ASP A 260 22.66 -4.71 0.32
CA ASP A 260 22.75 -6.03 0.96
C ASP A 260 21.60 -6.25 1.96
N PHE A 261 21.24 -5.22 2.72
CA PHE A 261 20.12 -5.25 3.64
C PHE A 261 18.78 -5.47 2.92
N VAL A 262 18.48 -4.65 1.91
CA VAL A 262 17.23 -4.74 1.14
C VAL A 262 17.12 -6.09 0.42
N GLU A 263 18.21 -6.55 -0.22
CA GLU A 263 18.25 -7.83 -0.91
C GLU A 263 18.11 -9.01 0.06
N GLY A 264 18.77 -8.94 1.21
CA GLY A 264 18.66 -9.92 2.29
C GLY A 264 17.22 -10.03 2.79
N MET A 265 16.58 -8.90 3.11
CA MET A 265 15.19 -8.85 3.54
C MET A 265 14.24 -9.41 2.48
N LYS A 266 14.40 -9.00 1.22
CA LYS A 266 13.60 -9.50 0.09
C LYS A 266 13.75 -11.02 -0.07
N LYS A 267 14.96 -11.55 0.06
CA LYS A 267 15.25 -12.99 -0.05
C LYS A 267 14.60 -13.77 1.08
N GLU A 268 14.73 -13.31 2.32
CA GLU A 268 14.14 -13.98 3.48
C GLU A 268 12.60 -13.95 3.45
N LEU A 269 11.99 -12.80 3.16
CA LEU A 269 10.54 -12.70 3.03
C LEU A 269 9.99 -13.59 1.90
N ARG A 270 10.69 -13.67 0.77
CA ARG A 270 10.26 -14.50 -0.37
C ARG A 270 10.25 -16.00 -0.03
N LYS A 271 11.17 -16.49 0.82
CA LYS A 271 11.17 -17.90 1.27
C LYS A 271 9.85 -18.27 1.95
N ASP A 272 9.24 -17.33 2.65
CA ASP A 272 7.98 -17.49 3.39
C ASP A 272 6.74 -17.15 2.56
N ARG A 273 6.90 -16.98 1.23
CA ARG A 273 5.86 -16.52 0.29
C ARG A 273 5.26 -15.18 0.71
N ILE A 274 6.13 -14.27 1.14
CA ILE A 274 5.77 -12.88 1.47
C ILE A 274 6.24 -12.00 0.32
N ASP A 275 5.31 -11.22 -0.21
CA ASP A 275 5.61 -10.29 -1.29
C ASP A 275 6.22 -9.03 -0.71
N PHE A 276 7.23 -8.51 -1.40
CA PHE A 276 8.02 -7.38 -0.98
C PHE A 276 8.25 -6.45 -2.16
N GLU A 277 7.94 -5.18 -1.98
CA GLU A 277 8.25 -4.12 -2.94
C GLU A 277 8.94 -2.96 -2.23
N LEU A 278 10.08 -2.53 -2.78
CA LEU A 278 10.77 -1.32 -2.38
C LEU A 278 10.17 -0.13 -3.13
N LEU A 279 9.78 0.89 -2.38
CA LEU A 279 9.30 2.18 -2.87
C LEU A 279 10.23 3.28 -2.38
N THR A 280 10.44 4.28 -3.21
CA THR A 280 11.09 5.54 -2.84
C THR A 280 10.06 6.67 -2.92
N THR A 281 10.18 7.70 -2.08
CA THR A 281 9.17 8.78 -1.97
C THR A 281 9.01 9.64 -3.24
N ASP A 282 9.92 9.50 -4.21
CA ASP A 282 9.87 10.12 -5.55
C ASP A 282 9.14 9.25 -6.60
N LEU A 283 8.84 7.99 -6.29
CA LEU A 283 8.09 7.11 -7.19
C LEU A 283 6.59 7.33 -7.05
N GLY A 284 5.90 7.41 -8.19
CA GLY A 284 4.45 7.51 -8.24
C GLY A 284 3.72 6.34 -7.56
N PHE A 285 2.55 6.63 -6.99
CA PHE A 285 1.74 5.65 -6.26
C PHE A 285 1.27 4.47 -7.13
N GLU A 286 1.22 4.64 -8.46
CA GLU A 286 0.86 3.60 -9.42
C GLU A 286 1.73 2.36 -9.30
N ARG A 287 3.00 2.49 -8.90
CA ARG A 287 3.90 1.35 -8.73
C ARG A 287 3.41 0.42 -7.63
N ALA A 288 3.04 0.99 -6.49
CA ALA A 288 2.54 0.24 -5.34
C ALA A 288 1.17 -0.41 -5.64
N LEU A 289 0.26 0.35 -6.27
CA LEU A 289 -1.06 -0.13 -6.65
C LEU A 289 -0.99 -1.23 -7.71
N TYR A 290 -0.11 -1.08 -8.71
CA TYR A 290 0.14 -2.11 -9.72
C TYR A 290 0.76 -3.37 -9.11
N PHE A 291 1.71 -3.23 -8.18
CA PHE A 291 2.30 -4.37 -7.48
C PHE A 291 1.24 -5.17 -6.72
N TYR A 292 0.37 -4.50 -5.97
CA TYR A 292 -0.77 -5.12 -5.31
C TYR A 292 -1.68 -5.85 -6.31
N LEU A 293 -2.06 -5.19 -7.40
CA LEU A 293 -2.99 -5.75 -8.38
C LEU A 293 -2.42 -6.96 -9.14
N LYS A 294 -1.15 -6.91 -9.53
CA LYS A 294 -0.47 -8.05 -10.17
C LYS A 294 -0.39 -9.27 -9.26
N LYS A 295 -0.29 -9.06 -7.94
CA LYS A 295 -0.40 -10.15 -6.97
C LYS A 295 -1.80 -10.76 -6.98
N ARG A 296 -2.85 -9.94 -7.08
CA ARG A 296 -4.23 -10.42 -7.13
C ARG A 296 -4.50 -11.26 -8.37
N GLU A 297 -3.98 -10.87 -9.54
CA GLU A 297 -4.11 -11.65 -10.77
C GLU A 297 -3.59 -13.08 -10.62
N LYS A 298 -2.46 -13.29 -9.95
CA LYS A 298 -1.88 -14.65 -9.76
C LYS A 298 -2.68 -15.55 -8.82
N LEU A 299 -3.66 -15.00 -8.09
CA LEU A 299 -4.48 -15.73 -7.13
C LEU A 299 -5.82 -16.18 -7.71
N PHE A 300 -6.17 -15.69 -8.91
CA PHE A 300 -7.37 -16.05 -9.68
C PHE A 300 -6.97 -16.67 -11.02
#